data_AF-A0A3B9SKG9-F1
#
_entry.id   AF-A0A3B9SKG9-F1
#
_cell.length_a   1.000
_cell.length_b   1.000
_cell.length_c   1.000
_cell.angle_alpha   90.00
_cell.angle_beta   90.00
_cell.angle_gamma   90.00
#
_symmetry.space_group_name_H-M   'P 1'
#
loop_
_entity.id
_entity.type
_entity.pdbx_description
1 polymer ?
#
loop_
_entity_poly.entity_id
_entity_poly.type
_entity_poly.pdbx_seq_one_letter_code
_entity_poly.pdbx_strand_id
1 'polypeptide(L)' 'MGQKANPIGNRLGFIRGWDSQWYGGRNYGDKIAEDAAIRKYLYARLSRANV' A
#
# COMPACT_ATOMS: atom_id res chain seq x y z
N MET A 1 -5.37 20.05 16.86
CA MET A 1 -5.22 20.08 15.39
C MET A 1 -4.54 18.79 14.97
N GLY A 2 -5.21 17.93 14.20
CA GLY A 2 -4.75 16.55 13.92
C GLY A 2 -5.87 15.49 13.88
N GLN A 3 -7.13 15.87 14.11
CA GLN A 3 -8.27 14.95 14.13
C GLN A 3 -8.90 14.72 12.73
N LYS A 4 -8.20 15.05 11.65
CA LYS A 4 -8.72 14.82 10.29
C LYS A 4 -8.27 13.44 9.82
N ALA A 5 -9.23 12.56 9.52
CA ALA A 5 -8.95 11.25 8.94
C ALA A 5 -8.30 11.38 7.56
N ASN A 6 -7.52 10.37 7.16
CA ASN A 6 -6.91 10.34 5.84
C ASN A 6 -8.03 10.25 4.76
N PRO A 7 -8.11 11.20 3.82
CA PRO A 7 -9.16 11.22 2.80
C PRO A 7 -9.08 10.03 1.82
N ILE A 8 -7.91 9.43 1.63
CA ILE A 8 -7.74 8.21 0.82
C ILE A 8 -8.43 7.04 1.52
N GLY A 9 -8.15 6.85 2.81
CA GLY A 9 -8.77 5.80 3.61
C GLY A 9 -10.28 5.95 3.68
N ASN A 10 -10.77 7.19 3.87
CA ASN A 10 -12.21 7.46 3.96
C ASN A 10 -12.98 7.23 2.63
N ARG A 11 -12.29 7.03 1.51
CA ARG A 11 -12.87 6.85 0.17
C ARG A 11 -12.55 5.49 -0.46
N LEU A 12 -11.76 4.68 0.24
CA LEU A 12 -11.36 3.36 -0.20
C LEU A 12 -12.59 2.44 -0.25
N GLY A 13 -12.80 1.75 -1.36
CA GLY A 13 -13.95 0.85 -1.58
C GLY A 13 -15.21 1.53 -2.15
N PHE A 14 -15.28 2.87 -2.17
CA PHE A 14 -16.38 3.61 -2.82
C PHE A 14 -15.98 4.16 -4.18
N ILE A 15 -15.02 5.07 -4.19
CA ILE A 15 -14.56 5.76 -5.40
C ILE A 15 -13.08 5.47 -5.71
N ARG A 16 -12.33 4.91 -4.75
CA ARG A 16 -10.92 4.54 -4.92
C ARG A 16 -10.71 3.07 -4.58
N GLY A 17 -9.97 2.36 -5.43
CA GLY A 17 -9.57 0.97 -5.23
C GLY A 17 -8.32 0.81 -4.36
N TRP A 18 -7.98 -0.44 -4.06
CA TRP A 18 -6.76 -0.82 -3.35
C TRP A 18 -5.55 -0.72 -4.27
N ASP A 19 -4.42 -0.25 -3.75
CA ASP A 19 -3.17 -0.15 -4.52
C ASP A 19 -2.51 -1.54 -4.74
N SER A 20 -2.72 -2.50 -3.83
CA SER A 20 -2.35 -3.92 -4.02
C SER A 20 -3.59 -4.78 -4.10
N GLN A 21 -3.70 -5.62 -5.14
CA GLN A 21 -4.83 -6.52 -5.36
C GLN A 21 -4.35 -7.97 -5.45
N TRP A 22 -4.48 -8.72 -4.36
CA TRP A 22 -4.17 -10.15 -4.30
C TRP A 22 -4.95 -10.81 -3.17
N TYR A 23 -5.16 -12.14 -3.26
CA TYR A 23 -5.79 -12.92 -2.19
C TYR A 23 -4.76 -13.82 -1.49
N GLY A 24 -4.71 -13.71 -0.16
CA GLY A 24 -3.67 -14.34 0.65
C GLY A 24 -4.00 -15.72 1.20
N GLY A 25 -5.29 -16.06 1.32
CA GLY A 25 -5.73 -17.27 2.04
C GLY A 25 -5.04 -17.36 3.41
N ARG A 26 -4.48 -18.54 3.73
CA ARG A 26 -3.73 -18.78 4.98
C ARG A 26 -2.33 -18.13 5.01
N ASN A 27 -1.79 -17.72 3.86
CA ASN A 27 -0.43 -17.18 3.74
C ASN A 27 -0.44 -15.64 3.59
N TYR A 28 -1.43 -14.98 4.18
CA TYR A 28 -1.56 -13.53 4.11
C TYR A 28 -0.34 -12.82 4.73
N GLY A 29 0.18 -13.33 5.85
CA GLY A 29 1.32 -12.75 6.58
C GLY A 29 2.60 -12.67 5.74
N ASP A 30 2.95 -13.75 5.06
CA ASP A 30 4.15 -13.78 4.23
C ASP A 30 4.01 -12.84 3.02
N LYS A 31 2.85 -12.85 2.38
CA LYS A 31 2.57 -12.01 1.21
C LYS A 31 2.56 -10.51 1.54
N ILE A 32 2.05 -10.11 2.71
CA ILE A 32 2.08 -8.70 3.10
C ILE A 32 3.50 -8.25 3.49
N ALA A 33 4.29 -9.13 4.09
CA ALA A 33 5.70 -8.86 4.39
C ALA A 33 6.52 -8.68 3.10
N GLU A 34 6.29 -9.53 2.11
CA GLU A 34 6.92 -9.44 0.79
C GLU A 34 6.52 -8.14 0.06
N ASP A 35 5.23 -7.80 0.04
CA ASP A 35 4.72 -6.57 -0.59
C ASP A 35 5.36 -5.32 0.04
N ALA A 36 5.50 -5.28 1.37
CA ALA A 36 6.18 -4.20 2.07
C ALA A 36 7.68 -4.10 1.71
N ALA A 37 8.36 -5.24 1.61
CA ALA A 37 9.78 -5.30 1.23
C ALA A 37 10.00 -4.79 -0.21
N ILE A 38 9.15 -5.21 -1.15
CA ILE A 38 9.20 -4.76 -2.55
C ILE A 38 9.01 -3.25 -2.65
N ARG A 39 7.99 -2.69 -1.98
CA ARG A 39 7.76 -1.23 -1.99
C ARG A 39 8.97 -0.48 -1.47
N LYS A 40 9.54 -0.90 -0.33
CA LYS A 40 10.73 -0.27 0.26
C LYS A 40 11.92 -0.31 -0.70
N TYR A 41 12.14 -1.45 -1.35
CA TYR A 41 13.22 -1.60 -2.32
C TYR A 41 13.03 -0.68 -3.53
N LEU A 42 11.81 -0.61 -4.08
CA LEU A 42 11.49 0.25 -5.23
C LEU A 42 11.69 1.73 -4.90
N TYR A 43 11.18 2.21 -3.76
CA TYR A 43 11.38 3.60 -3.35
C TYR A 43 12.86 3.96 -3.14
N ALA A 44 13.66 3.03 -2.60
CA ALA A 44 15.10 3.25 -2.46
C ALA A 44 15.82 3.28 -3.81
N ARG A 45 15.52 2.30 -4.68
CA ARG A 45 16.19 2.12 -5.97
C ARG A 45 15.82 3.19 -6.99
N LEU A 46 14.56 3.60 -6.99
CA LEU A 46 13.97 4.56 -7.93
C LEU A 46 13.87 5.97 -7.35
N SER A 47 14.63 6.32 -6.31
CA SER A 47 14.59 7.64 -5.66
C SER A 47 14.80 8.86 -6.57
N ARG A 48 15.39 8.67 -7.75
CA ARG A 48 15.58 9.73 -8.78
C ARG A 48 14.52 9.71 -9.88
N ALA A 49 13.75 8.63 -9.98
CA ALA A 49 12.52 8.63 -10.75
C ALA A 49 11.46 9.22 -9.81
N ASN A 50 10.73 10.24 -10.26
CA ASN A 50 9.69 10.89 -9.47
C ASN A 50 8.48 9.94 -9.34
N VAL A 51 8.62 8.90 -8.53
CA VAL A 51 7.69 7.78 -8.31
C VAL A 51 7.01 7.92 -6.97
#